data_AF-A0A1Q3DFG0-F1
#
_entry.id   AF-A0A1Q3DFG0-F1
#
_cell.length_a   1.000
_cell.length_b   1.000
_cell.length_c   1.000
_cell.angle_alpha   90.00
_cell.angle_beta   90.00
_cell.angle_gamma   90.00
#
_symmetry.space_group_name_H-M   'P 1'
#
loop_
_entity.id
_entity.type
_entity.pdbx_description
1 polymer ?
#
loop_
_entity_poly.entity_id
_entity_poly.type
_entity_poly.pdbx_seq_one_letter_code
_entity_poly.pdbx_strand_id
1 'polypeptide(L)'
;MDSGASHSFISARFASCLDVTPDCMLYILHVSTPTGASMYTDSIYRSCDMSMSDIPLYADLIVLPIRDFDVILGMDWLSAHRARMDARIKLWIFVCPTERIFSSRETKDSQHQSYPLFEHRDTYKKDARDIWPT
;
A
#
# COMPACT_ATOMS: atom_id res chain seq x y z
N MET A 1 2.30 0.51 -7.41
CA MET A 1 1.29 -0.25 -8.18
C MET A 1 2.03 -1.17 -9.11
N ASP A 2 1.67 -2.45 -9.15
CA ASP A 2 2.37 -3.48 -9.92
C ASP A 2 1.37 -4.44 -10.58
N SER A 3 1.26 -4.40 -11.91
CA SER A 3 0.42 -5.35 -12.66
C SER A 3 0.99 -6.77 -12.71
N GLY A 4 2.26 -6.95 -12.33
CA GLY A 4 2.89 -8.26 -12.17
C GLY A 4 2.52 -8.96 -10.86
N ALA A 5 1.97 -8.22 -9.89
CA ALA A 5 1.49 -8.76 -8.63
C ALA A 5 0.01 -9.15 -8.75
N SER A 6 -0.32 -10.39 -8.37
CA SER A 6 -1.71 -10.87 -8.38
C SER A 6 -2.54 -10.30 -7.23
N HIS A 7 -1.91 -10.09 -6.07
CA HIS A 7 -2.54 -9.57 -4.86
C HIS A 7 -1.82 -8.30 -4.40
N SER A 8 -2.48 -7.56 -3.52
CA SER A 8 -1.91 -6.40 -2.87
C SER A 8 -1.19 -6.80 -1.57
N PHE A 9 -0.06 -6.17 -1.31
CA PHE A 9 0.85 -6.52 -0.22
C PHE A 9 1.25 -5.30 0.60
N ILE A 10 1.52 -5.52 1.87
CA ILE A 10 2.10 -4.55 2.80
C ILE A 10 3.38 -5.12 3.41
N SER A 11 4.39 -4.27 3.57
CA SER A 11 5.63 -4.67 4.23
C SER A 11 5.39 -4.94 5.70
N ALA A 12 5.97 -6.01 6.24
CA ALA A 12 5.87 -6.32 7.67
C ALA A 12 6.41 -5.17 8.55
N ARG A 13 7.42 -4.45 8.05
CA ARG A 13 7.96 -3.25 8.70
C ARG A 13 6.92 -2.14 8.76
N PHE A 14 6.28 -1.80 7.65
CA PHE A 14 5.28 -0.73 7.60
C PHE A 14 3.99 -1.13 8.34
N ALA A 15 3.59 -2.40 8.24
CA ALA A 15 2.49 -2.97 8.99
C ALA A 15 2.66 -2.82 10.51
N SER A 16 3.89 -2.86 11.02
CA SER A 16 4.16 -2.64 12.45
C SER A 16 3.89 -1.21 12.94
N CYS A 17 3.75 -0.26 12.01
CA CYS A 17 3.35 1.11 12.31
C CYS A 17 1.82 1.29 12.36
N LEU A 18 1.05 0.29 11.94
CA LEU A 18 -0.41 0.31 12.06
C LEU A 18 -0.78 -0.06 13.49
N ASP A 19 -1.69 0.70 14.11
CA ASP A 19 -2.23 0.41 15.45
C ASP A 19 -3.37 -0.63 15.40
N VAL A 20 -3.29 -1.55 14.43
CA VAL A 20 -4.31 -2.56 14.14
C VAL A 20 -3.59 -3.89 13.94
N THR A 21 -4.16 -4.97 14.46
CA THR A 21 -3.63 -6.32 14.27
C THR A 21 -4.15 -6.92 12.97
N PRO A 22 -3.32 -7.62 12.18
CA PRO A 22 -3.78 -8.31 10.98
C PRO A 22 -4.68 -9.49 11.35
N ASP A 23 -5.60 -9.81 10.45
CA ASP A 23 -6.40 -11.01 10.53
C ASP A 23 -5.61 -12.24 10.03
N CYS A 24 -5.98 -13.41 10.55
CA CYS A 24 -5.56 -14.69 9.96
C CYS A 24 -6.47 -15.07 8.77
N MET A 25 -5.84 -15.55 7.70
CA MET A 25 -6.48 -16.18 6.55
C MET A 25 -6.83 -17.63 6.88
N LEU A 26 -7.82 -18.19 6.18
CA LEU A 26 -8.22 -19.60 6.32
C LEU A 26 -7.23 -20.56 5.62
N TYR A 27 -6.21 -20.03 4.95
CA TYR A 27 -5.20 -20.77 4.22
C TYR A 27 -3.85 -20.05 4.32
N ILE A 28 -2.77 -20.81 4.13
CA ILE A 28 -1.42 -20.26 3.99
C ILE A 28 -1.21 -19.91 2.52
N LEU A 29 -0.97 -18.63 2.23
CA LEU A 29 -0.62 -18.18 0.90
C LEU A 29 0.88 -18.41 0.66
N HIS A 30 1.18 -19.09 -0.44
CA HIS A 30 2.54 -19.18 -0.99
C HIS A 30 2.75 -18.11 -2.05
N VAL A 31 3.72 -17.23 -1.82
CA VAL A 31 4.06 -16.12 -2.70
C VAL A 31 5.44 -16.37 -3.31
N SER A 32 5.48 -16.46 -4.63
CA SER A 32 6.73 -16.53 -5.40
C SER A 32 7.10 -15.14 -5.92
N THR A 33 8.32 -14.70 -5.63
CA THR A 33 8.85 -13.45 -6.20
C THR A 33 9.46 -13.69 -7.58
N PRO A 34 9.55 -12.64 -8.43
CA PRO A 34 10.26 -12.74 -9.71
C PRO A 34 11.74 -13.13 -9.57
N THR A 35 12.34 -12.86 -8.41
CA THR A 35 13.72 -13.25 -8.08
C THR A 35 13.88 -14.72 -7.73
N GLY A 36 12.79 -15.51 -7.76
CA GLY A 36 12.79 -16.93 -7.44
C GLY A 36 12.74 -17.24 -5.95
N ALA A 37 12.57 -16.22 -5.09
CA ALA A 37 12.34 -16.44 -3.67
C ALA A 37 10.88 -16.84 -3.43
N SER A 38 10.66 -17.65 -2.40
CA SER A 38 9.33 -18.01 -1.94
C SER A 38 9.09 -17.53 -0.52
N MET A 39 7.84 -17.17 -0.26
CA MET A 39 7.40 -16.65 1.03
C MET A 39 6.06 -17.30 1.37
N TYR A 40 5.81 -17.50 2.66
CA TYR A 40 4.56 -18.04 3.16
C TYR A 40 3.97 -17.07 4.17
N THR A 41 2.67 -16.81 4.08
CA THR A 41 1.97 -15.93 5.00
C THR A 41 0.50 -16.32 5.08
N ASP A 42 -0.08 -16.19 6.25
CA ASP A 42 -1.51 -16.29 6.51
C ASP A 42 -2.08 -14.97 7.06
N SER A 43 -1.30 -13.89 7.06
CA SER A 43 -1.66 -12.62 7.69
C SER A 43 -2.15 -11.60 6.65
N ILE A 44 -3.29 -10.97 6.92
CA ILE A 44 -3.94 -10.02 6.02
C ILE A 44 -4.59 -8.86 6.79
N TYR A 45 -4.46 -7.64 6.26
CA TYR A 45 -5.32 -6.52 6.65
C TYR A 45 -6.46 -6.41 5.67
N ARG A 46 -7.70 -6.53 6.14
CA ARG A 46 -8.88 -6.43 5.28
C ARG A 46 -9.41 -5.00 5.26
N SER A 47 -9.83 -4.53 4.09
CA SER A 47 -10.43 -3.21 3.90
C SER A 47 -9.61 -2.08 4.55
N CYS A 48 -8.28 -2.14 4.40
CA CYS A 48 -7.38 -1.11 4.91
C CYS A 48 -7.69 0.21 4.21
N ASP A 49 -7.97 1.25 5.00
CA ASP A 49 -8.14 2.61 4.49
C ASP A 49 -6.78 3.16 4.04
N MET A 50 -6.75 3.67 2.83
CA MET A 50 -5.61 4.31 2.21
C MET A 50 -6.09 5.61 1.57
N SER A 51 -5.37 6.70 1.80
CA SER A 51 -5.65 7.96 1.12
C SER A 51 -4.74 8.12 -0.10
N MET A 52 -5.32 8.38 -1.27
CA MET A 52 -4.57 8.86 -2.43
C MET A 52 -5.14 10.20 -2.88
N SER A 53 -4.36 11.26 -2.75
CA SER A 53 -4.81 12.63 -3.06
C SER A 53 -6.12 13.01 -2.33
N ASP A 54 -6.16 12.77 -1.02
CA ASP A 54 -7.32 13.01 -0.14
C ASP A 54 -8.58 12.18 -0.44
N ILE A 55 -8.47 11.16 -1.28
CA ILE A 55 -9.56 10.22 -1.50
C ILE A 55 -9.34 8.93 -0.73
N PRO A 56 -10.32 8.52 0.10
CA PRO A 56 -10.27 7.22 0.75
C PRO A 56 -10.46 6.10 -0.27
N LEU A 57 -9.55 5.15 -0.24
CA LEU A 57 -9.49 3.95 -1.06
C LEU A 57 -9.26 2.76 -0.13
N TYR A 58 -9.83 1.61 -0.49
CA TYR A 58 -9.73 0.43 0.35
C TYR A 58 -8.97 -0.68 -0.37
N ALA A 59 -8.12 -1.39 0.36
CA ALA A 59 -7.45 -2.59 -0.14
C ALA A 59 -7.38 -3.67 0.93
N ASP A 60 -7.43 -4.92 0.47
CA ASP A 60 -6.98 -6.05 1.26
C ASP A 60 -5.46 -6.18 1.07
N LEU A 61 -4.68 -6.12 2.15
CA LEU A 61 -3.23 -6.07 2.11
C LEU A 61 -2.62 -7.27 2.83
N ILE A 62 -1.96 -8.13 2.06
CA ILE A 62 -1.30 -9.33 2.58
C ILE A 62 0.08 -8.97 3.13
N VAL A 63 0.38 -9.41 4.35
CA VAL A 63 1.63 -9.05 5.03
C VAL A 63 2.79 -9.90 4.52
N LEU A 64 3.84 -9.26 4.03
CA LEU A 64 5.08 -9.90 3.59
C LEU A 64 6.32 -9.13 4.08
N PRO A 65 7.46 -9.79 4.33
CA PRO A 65 8.72 -9.11 4.62
C PRO A 65 9.40 -8.57 3.34
N ILE A 66 8.66 -7.77 2.56
CA ILE A 66 9.20 -6.97 1.46
C ILE A 66 9.98 -5.78 2.00
N ARG A 67 11.05 -5.37 1.30
CA ARG A 67 12.00 -4.35 1.80
C ARG A 67 11.96 -3.04 1.03
N ASP A 68 11.70 -3.12 -0.28
CA ASP A 68 11.87 -1.96 -1.16
C ASP A 68 10.60 -1.09 -1.23
N PHE A 69 9.47 -1.60 -0.76
CA PHE A 69 8.17 -0.93 -0.83
C PHE A 69 7.39 -1.11 0.48
N ASP A 70 6.68 -0.06 0.89
CA ASP A 70 5.75 -0.14 2.02
C ASP A 70 4.46 -0.87 1.64
N VAL A 71 3.91 -0.54 0.46
CA VAL A 71 2.69 -1.14 -0.08
C VAL A 71 2.88 -1.40 -1.58
N ILE A 72 2.48 -2.59 -2.02
CA ILE A 72 2.38 -2.97 -3.43
C ILE A 72 0.90 -3.21 -3.73
N LEU A 73 0.31 -2.37 -4.57
CA LEU A 73 -1.06 -2.57 -5.06
C LEU A 73 -1.02 -3.45 -6.31
N GLY A 74 -1.58 -4.64 -6.20
CA GLY A 74 -1.63 -5.66 -7.24
C GLY A 74 -2.91 -5.64 -8.07
N MET A 75 -3.09 -6.68 -8.88
CA MET A 75 -4.20 -6.79 -9.83
C MET A 75 -5.57 -6.92 -9.16
N ASP A 76 -5.66 -7.47 -7.96
CA ASP A 76 -6.85 -7.46 -7.12
C ASP A 76 -7.40 -6.05 -6.91
N TRP A 77 -6.54 -5.13 -6.44
CA TRP A 77 -6.91 -3.75 -6.19
C TRP A 77 -7.08 -2.95 -7.48
N LEU A 78 -6.15 -3.12 -8.43
CA LEU A 78 -6.18 -2.41 -9.72
C LEU A 78 -7.45 -2.75 -10.50
N SER A 79 -7.86 -4.02 -10.54
CA SER A 79 -9.08 -4.44 -11.23
C SER A 79 -10.34 -3.92 -10.53
N ALA A 80 -10.39 -3.97 -9.19
CA ALA A 80 -11.49 -3.44 -8.40
C ALA A 80 -11.73 -1.94 -8.66
N HIS A 81 -10.66 -1.17 -8.88
CA HIS A 81 -10.71 0.28 -9.14
C HIS A 81 -10.65 0.65 -10.63
N ARG A 82 -10.78 -0.35 -11.53
CA ARG A 82 -10.70 -0.18 -12.99
C ARG A 82 -9.46 0.60 -13.44
N ALA A 83 -8.34 0.38 -12.74
CA ALA A 83 -7.10 1.05 -13.00
C ALA A 83 -6.55 0.68 -14.39
N ARG A 84 -6.01 1.67 -15.09
CA ARG A 84 -5.40 1.56 -16.41
C ARG A 84 -4.08 2.33 -16.40
N MET A 85 -3.07 1.79 -17.05
CA MET A 85 -1.77 2.44 -17.15
C MET A 85 -1.61 3.06 -18.53
N ASP A 86 -1.34 4.37 -18.58
CA ASP A 86 -0.81 5.02 -19.77
C ASP A 86 0.71 4.87 -19.76
N ALA A 87 1.21 3.96 -20.60
CA ALA A 87 2.64 3.64 -20.69
C ALA A 87 3.48 4.78 -21.29
N ARG A 88 2.88 5.68 -22.07
CA ARG A 88 3.62 6.76 -22.73
C ARG A 88 4.06 7.80 -21.72
N ILE A 89 3.15 8.19 -20.84
CA ILE A 89 3.38 9.19 -19.79
C ILE A 89 3.62 8.57 -18.42
N LYS A 90 3.65 7.22 -18.35
CA LYS A 90 3.85 6.43 -17.14
C LYS A 90 2.89 6.82 -16.02
N LEU A 91 1.59 6.75 -16.31
CA LEU A 91 0.54 7.26 -15.43
C LEU A 91 -0.53 6.20 -15.19
N TRP A 92 -0.82 5.91 -13.93
CA TRP A 92 -1.92 5.06 -13.52
C TRP A 92 -3.19 5.87 -13.36
N ILE A 93 -4.21 5.53 -14.13
CA ILE A 93 -5.53 6.16 -14.17
C ILE A 93 -6.55 5.20 -13.58
N PHE A 94 -7.26 5.58 -12.53
CA PHE A 94 -8.31 4.75 -11.92
C PHE A 94 -9.53 5.58 -11.56
N VAL A 95 -10.68 4.91 -11.47
CA VAL A 95 -11.97 5.53 -11.19
C VAL A 95 -12.31 5.31 -9.73
N CYS A 96 -12.36 6.39 -8.95
CA CYS A 96 -12.78 6.31 -7.56
C CYS A 96 -14.32 6.25 -7.46
N PRO A 97 -14.89 5.75 -6.34
CA PRO A 97 -16.35 5.72 -6.12
C PRO A 97 -17.04 7.08 -6.29
N THR A 98 -16.31 8.18 -6.15
CA THR A 98 -16.78 9.56 -6.39
C THR A 98 -16.80 9.96 -7.87
N GLU A 99 -16.69 9.02 -8.81
CA GLU A 99 -16.63 9.21 -10.28
C GLU A 99 -15.50 10.13 -10.77
N ARG A 100 -14.50 10.40 -9.91
CA ARG A 100 -13.35 11.23 -10.25
C ARG A 100 -12.21 10.36 -10.80
N ILE A 101 -11.56 10.87 -11.83
CA ILE A 101 -10.39 10.26 -12.46
C ILE A 101 -9.13 10.70 -11.71
N PHE A 102 -8.38 9.75 -11.19
CA PHE A 102 -7.11 10.01 -10.52
C PHE A 102 -5.95 9.52 -11.34
N SER A 103 -4.80 10.19 -11.18
CA SER A 103 -3.61 9.89 -11.94
C SER A 103 -2.38 9.84 -11.03
N SER A 104 -1.76 8.67 -10.89
CA SER A 104 -0.52 8.50 -10.13
C SER A 104 0.64 8.21 -11.09
N ARG A 105 1.69 9.02 -11.06
CA ARG A 105 2.85 8.84 -11.96
C ARG A 105 3.72 7.68 -11.45
N GLU A 106 4.16 6.80 -12.33
CA GLU A 106 5.18 5.80 -12.04
C GLU A 106 6.53 6.53 -11.94
N THR A 107 7.06 6.63 -10.73
CA THR A 107 8.42 7.11 -10.51
C THR A 107 9.38 5.95 -10.75
N LYS A 108 10.03 5.92 -11.91
CA LYS A 108 11.30 5.19 -12.04
C LYS A 108 12.38 6.11 -11.52
N ASP A 109 12.92 5.82 -10.34
CA ASP A 109 14.26 6.31 -10.03
C ASP A 109 15.19 5.16 -9.71
N SER A 110 16.29 5.15 -10.46
CA SER A 110 17.35 4.18 -10.34
C SER A 110 18.22 4.61 -9.16
N GLN A 111 18.11 3.86 -8.06
CA GLN A 111 18.78 4.09 -6.78
C GLN A 111 18.23 5.28 -5.97
N HIS A 112 17.86 4.99 -4.72
CA HIS A 112 17.21 5.88 -3.74
C HIS A 112 15.69 6.10 -3.91
N GLN A 113 14.94 5.17 -3.31
CA GLN A 113 13.78 5.40 -2.43
C GLN A 113 13.16 6.81 -2.50
N SER A 114 12.05 6.95 -3.22
CA SER A 114 11.15 8.11 -3.10
C SER A 114 9.73 7.59 -2.90
N TYR A 115 9.23 7.74 -1.68
CA TYR A 115 7.88 7.38 -1.28
C TYR A 115 6.87 8.40 -1.83
N PRO A 116 5.64 8.01 -2.20
CA PRO A 116 4.55 8.98 -2.29
C PRO A 116 4.42 9.68 -0.93
N LEU A 117 4.50 11.01 -0.91
CA LEU A 117 4.12 11.80 0.26
C LEU A 117 2.64 11.53 0.52
N PHE A 118 2.33 10.79 1.58
CA PHE A 118 1.05 10.89 2.26
C PHE A 118 1.11 12.17 3.08
N GLU A 119 0.33 13.19 2.70
CA GLU A 119 0.13 14.34 3.59
C GLU A 119 -0.62 13.83 4.82
N HIS A 120 0.12 13.74 5.92
CA HIS A 120 -0.41 13.49 7.24
C HIS A 120 -1.25 14.72 7.61
N ARG A 121 -2.59 14.61 7.53
CA ARG A 121 -3.44 15.70 7.99
C ARG A 121 -3.30 15.80 9.51
N ASP A 122 -2.62 16.85 9.94
CA ASP A 122 -2.46 17.24 11.33
C ASP A 122 -3.81 17.31 12.05
N THR A 123 -4.02 16.44 13.04
CA THR A 123 -4.83 16.82 14.20
C THR A 123 -4.32 16.11 15.45
N TYR A 124 -3.12 16.47 15.91
CA TYR A 124 -2.83 16.47 17.34
C TYR A 124 -2.10 17.75 17.69
N LYS A 125 -2.86 18.73 18.19
CA LYS A 125 -2.28 19.78 19.03
C LYS A 125 -1.64 19.09 20.24
N LYS A 126 -0.31 19.01 20.27
CA LYS A 126 0.42 18.83 21.52
C LYS A 126 0.95 20.19 21.93
N ASP A 127 0.29 20.77 22.92
CA ASP A 127 0.86 21.88 23.67
C ASP A 127 1.74 21.33 24.81
N ALA A 128 2.69 22.16 25.21
CA ALA A 128 3.92 21.77 25.88
C ALA A 128 3.75 21.29 27.34
N ARG A 129 4.45 20.18 27.68
CA ARG A 129 5.18 19.86 28.95
C ARG A 129 4.95 18.50 29.63
N ASP A 130 4.08 17.61 29.18
CA ASP A 130 3.59 16.54 30.10
C ASP A 130 3.97 15.06 29.83
N ILE A 131 5.12 14.70 29.27
CA ILE A 131 5.51 13.27 29.25
C ILE A 131 7.03 13.02 29.42
N TRP A 132 7.55 13.15 30.64
CA TRP A 132 8.81 12.53 31.10
C TRP A 132 8.63 12.02 32.55
N PRO A 133 9.38 11.01 33.03
CA PRO A 133 10.42 11.37 34.00
C PRO A 133 11.73 10.56 33.82
N THR A 134 12.78 11.08 34.47
CA THR A 134 14.14 10.55 34.53
C THR A 134 14.19 9.34 35.46
#